data_AF-A0A381VEF1-F1
#
_entry.id   AF-A0A381VEF1-F1
#
_cell.length_a   1.000
_cell.length_b   1.000
_cell.length_c   1.000
_cell.angle_alpha   90.00
_cell.angle_beta   90.00
_cell.angle_gamma   90.00
#
_symmetry.space_group_name_H-M   'P 1'
#
loop_
_entity.id
_entity.type
_entity.pdbx_description
1 polymer ?
#
loop_
_entity_poly.entity_id
_entity_poly.type
_entity_poly.pdbx_seq_one_letter_code
_entity_poly.pdbx_strand_id
1 'polypeptide(L)'
;MAKHVNTSGDYSIKTANAGTITLDTGNTVGQVQVTGDLVVNGTTLTVNSTDLNINDNIIVLNAGEAGTGVTLGESGIRIERGSLADVQFLFNESIVWNDPVNNTTNSGAFVLKDENNENIGLEVRSISTGGGDLFLINAGTGVVSVSGTNNYEVQVEAHGDDALTNKKYVTDHVATELATHKLSKIQDGDINPTMVLCADDQNTGLESDIKVTVDSINNVTFYNNRTELHDIRITNNTIETTNSQGSLVLQAPGTGSVVVDDQLQILSTPSPDDPATDPTAPSDGIKLYVKTPGIGKTGLFYVNSSNVRDELLSKNRSLLLSMIF
;
A
#
# COMPACT_ATOMS: atom_id res chain seq x y z
N MET A 1 -61.82 -62.31 4.12
CA MET A 1 -62.83 -61.72 3.20
C MET A 1 -62.72 -60.21 3.30
N ALA A 2 -62.43 -59.52 2.20
CA ALA A 2 -62.45 -58.06 2.17
C ALA A 2 -63.91 -57.56 2.08
N LYS A 3 -64.23 -56.47 2.78
CA LYS A 3 -65.50 -55.75 2.64
C LYS A 3 -65.23 -54.50 1.81
N HIS A 4 -65.98 -54.33 0.73
CA HIS A 4 -65.87 -53.15 -0.14
C HIS A 4 -67.17 -52.35 -0.06
N VAL A 5 -67.05 -51.02 -0.07
CA VAL A 5 -68.15 -50.10 -0.30
C VAL A 5 -67.92 -49.49 -1.67
N ASN A 6 -68.75 -49.85 -2.65
CA ASN A 6 -68.71 -49.31 -4.00
C ASN A 6 -70.00 -48.51 -4.24
N THR A 7 -69.87 -47.23 -4.58
CA THR A 7 -71.00 -46.34 -4.89
C THR A 7 -71.03 -45.99 -6.38
N SER A 8 -72.21 -45.74 -6.93
CA SER A 8 -72.38 -45.32 -8.34
C SER A 8 -72.22 -43.81 -8.56
N GLY A 9 -71.86 -43.07 -7.51
CA GLY A 9 -71.68 -41.61 -7.49
C GLY A 9 -70.96 -41.18 -6.20
N ASP A 10 -70.94 -39.87 -5.94
CA ASP A 10 -70.25 -39.30 -4.79
C ASP A 10 -70.72 -39.88 -3.46
N TYR A 11 -69.79 -40.06 -2.53
CA TYR A 11 -70.04 -40.58 -1.18
C TYR A 11 -69.49 -39.63 -0.13
N SER A 12 -70.32 -39.27 0.85
CA SER A 12 -69.93 -38.36 1.93
C SER A 12 -70.02 -39.07 3.29
N ILE A 13 -69.00 -38.93 4.12
CA ILE A 13 -69.01 -39.30 5.53
C ILE A 13 -69.13 -38.01 6.35
N LYS A 14 -70.11 -37.92 7.25
CA LYS A 14 -70.35 -36.74 8.07
C LYS A 14 -70.62 -37.13 9.53
N THR A 15 -70.03 -36.38 10.46
CA THR A 15 -70.26 -36.49 11.90
C THR A 15 -71.23 -35.42 12.39
N ALA A 16 -71.74 -35.60 13.62
CA ALA A 16 -72.42 -34.52 14.35
C ALA A 16 -71.41 -33.40 14.72
N ASN A 17 -71.90 -32.25 15.21
CA ASN A 17 -71.03 -31.15 15.64
C ASN A 17 -69.97 -31.64 16.66
N ALA A 18 -68.71 -31.24 16.47
CA ALA A 18 -67.53 -31.69 17.22
C ALA A 18 -67.24 -33.21 17.18
N GLY A 19 -67.86 -33.97 16.27
CA GLY A 19 -67.59 -35.40 16.12
C GLY A 19 -66.38 -35.69 15.23
N THR A 20 -65.65 -36.75 15.55
CA THR A 20 -64.40 -37.16 14.86
C THR A 20 -64.65 -38.31 13.87
N ILE A 21 -64.02 -38.25 12.70
CA ILE A 21 -63.90 -39.40 11.80
C ILE A 21 -62.53 -40.04 12.03
N THR A 22 -62.51 -41.32 12.41
CA THR A 22 -61.28 -42.09 12.60
C THR A 22 -61.18 -43.18 11.53
N LEU A 23 -60.10 -43.17 10.75
CA LEU A 23 -59.74 -44.26 9.86
C LEU A 23 -58.80 -45.23 10.60
N ASP A 24 -59.38 -46.16 11.35
CA ASP A 24 -58.64 -47.12 12.18
C ASP A 24 -58.32 -48.39 11.39
N THR A 25 -57.03 -48.67 11.17
CA THR A 25 -56.56 -49.90 10.52
C THR A 25 -56.15 -50.99 11.51
N GLY A 26 -56.30 -50.79 12.82
CA GLY A 26 -55.91 -51.72 13.87
C GLY A 26 -54.47 -51.55 14.37
N ASN A 27 -54.12 -52.25 15.45
CA ASN A 27 -52.83 -52.11 16.13
C ASN A 27 -51.67 -52.59 15.24
N THR A 28 -50.81 -51.65 14.82
CA THR A 28 -49.50 -51.91 14.15
C THR A 28 -49.55 -52.63 12.79
N VAL A 29 -50.73 -52.79 12.18
CA VAL A 29 -50.86 -53.50 10.90
C VAL A 29 -51.92 -52.81 10.02
N GLY A 30 -51.50 -51.88 9.17
CA GLY A 30 -52.38 -51.34 8.13
C GLY A 30 -51.89 -50.06 7.47
N GLN A 31 -52.57 -49.67 6.39
CA GLN A 31 -52.26 -48.47 5.60
C GLN A 31 -53.57 -47.81 5.17
N VAL A 32 -53.68 -46.50 5.37
CA VAL A 32 -54.66 -45.69 4.66
C VAL A 32 -53.98 -45.20 3.39
N GLN A 33 -54.47 -45.63 2.23
CA GLN A 33 -53.98 -45.18 0.94
C GLN A 33 -55.03 -44.28 0.30
N VAL A 34 -54.64 -43.02 0.04
CA VAL A 34 -55.43 -42.08 -0.76
C VAL A 34 -54.83 -42.06 -2.15
N THR A 35 -55.59 -42.49 -3.15
CA THR A 35 -55.12 -42.62 -4.54
C THR A 35 -55.37 -41.38 -5.39
N GLY A 36 -56.23 -40.47 -4.92
CA GLY A 36 -56.49 -39.16 -5.53
C GLY A 36 -55.97 -38.01 -4.66
N ASP A 37 -56.36 -36.79 -5.04
CA ASP A 37 -55.94 -35.58 -4.32
C ASP A 37 -56.52 -35.53 -2.90
N LEU A 38 -55.72 -35.03 -1.96
CA LEU A 38 -56.17 -34.73 -0.61
C LEU A 38 -56.28 -33.21 -0.43
N VAL A 39 -57.51 -32.71 -0.31
CA VAL A 39 -57.79 -31.31 0.02
C VAL A 39 -58.19 -31.22 1.50
N VAL A 40 -57.41 -30.49 2.30
CA VAL A 40 -57.68 -30.27 3.72
C VAL A 40 -58.12 -28.83 3.94
N ASN A 41 -59.43 -28.63 4.12
CA ASN A 41 -60.00 -27.32 4.47
C ASN A 41 -60.09 -27.20 5.99
N GLY A 42 -59.00 -26.76 6.61
CA GLY A 42 -58.89 -26.57 8.07
C GLY A 42 -57.78 -25.57 8.40
N THR A 43 -57.65 -25.21 9.68
CA THR A 43 -56.60 -24.27 10.13
C THR A 43 -55.25 -24.93 10.34
N THR A 44 -55.21 -26.24 10.56
CA THR A 44 -54.00 -27.00 10.85
C THR A 44 -54.05 -28.38 10.18
N LEU A 45 -52.88 -28.85 9.75
CA LEU A 45 -52.61 -30.24 9.40
C LEU A 45 -51.43 -30.69 10.27
N THR A 46 -51.62 -31.77 11.03
CA THR A 46 -50.56 -32.36 11.86
C THR A 46 -50.27 -33.76 11.35
N VAL A 47 -49.00 -34.00 11.01
CA VAL A 47 -48.51 -35.31 10.57
C VAL A 47 -47.51 -35.80 11.61
N ASN A 48 -47.85 -36.87 12.32
CA ASN A 48 -46.97 -37.51 13.29
C ASN A 48 -46.33 -38.73 12.63
N SER A 49 -45.20 -38.55 11.96
CA SER A 49 -44.42 -39.61 11.32
C SER A 49 -42.93 -39.47 11.62
N THR A 50 -42.19 -40.57 11.51
CA THR A 50 -40.72 -40.55 11.57
C THR A 50 -40.14 -39.97 10.28
N ASP A 51 -40.74 -40.30 9.14
CA ASP A 51 -40.33 -39.85 7.81
C ASP A 51 -41.49 -39.13 7.10
N LEU A 52 -41.17 -38.05 6.38
CA LEU A 52 -42.09 -37.33 5.49
C LEU A 52 -41.39 -37.17 4.13
N ASN A 53 -41.82 -37.95 3.14
CA ASN A 53 -41.30 -37.86 1.77
C ASN A 53 -42.27 -37.03 0.92
N ILE A 54 -41.76 -35.96 0.31
CA ILE A 54 -42.52 -35.06 -0.56
C ILE A 54 -41.82 -35.08 -1.93
N ASN A 55 -42.54 -35.47 -2.98
CA ASN A 55 -42.01 -35.54 -4.35
C ASN A 55 -42.15 -34.23 -5.12
N ASP A 56 -42.76 -33.21 -4.50
CA ASP A 56 -43.00 -31.91 -5.15
C ASP A 56 -41.69 -31.19 -5.47
N ASN A 57 -41.64 -30.55 -6.64
CA ASN A 57 -40.51 -29.70 -7.01
C ASN A 57 -40.50 -28.37 -6.22
N ILE A 58 -41.66 -27.90 -5.74
CA ILE A 58 -41.85 -26.61 -5.08
C ILE A 58 -42.86 -26.77 -3.93
N ILE A 59 -42.49 -26.29 -2.75
CA ILE A 59 -43.40 -26.12 -1.62
C ILE A 59 -43.81 -24.64 -1.57
N VAL A 60 -45.10 -24.36 -1.67
CA VAL A 60 -45.64 -22.98 -1.59
C VAL A 60 -46.06 -22.69 -0.16
N LEU A 61 -45.32 -21.80 0.51
CA LEU A 61 -45.68 -21.26 1.81
C LEU A 61 -46.43 -19.94 1.65
N ASN A 62 -47.26 -19.58 2.64
CA ASN A 62 -48.09 -18.38 2.61
C ASN A 62 -49.06 -18.30 1.40
N ALA A 63 -49.54 -19.45 0.92
CA ALA A 63 -50.44 -19.54 -0.22
C ALA A 63 -51.82 -18.93 0.11
N GLY A 64 -52.38 -18.16 -0.82
CA GLY A 64 -53.70 -17.54 -0.67
C GLY A 64 -53.70 -16.20 0.09
N GLU A 65 -52.53 -15.65 0.40
CA GLU A 65 -52.39 -14.31 0.98
C GLU A 65 -52.98 -13.23 0.06
N ALA A 66 -53.78 -12.32 0.61
CA ALA A 66 -54.43 -11.24 -0.14
C ALA A 66 -53.67 -9.90 -0.10
N GLY A 67 -52.77 -9.73 0.88
CA GLY A 67 -51.96 -8.53 1.05
C GLY A 67 -50.70 -8.49 0.18
N THR A 68 -49.91 -7.43 0.34
CA THR A 68 -48.59 -7.31 -0.31
C THR A 68 -47.53 -7.94 0.58
N GLY A 69 -46.78 -8.91 0.04
CA GLY A 69 -45.75 -9.64 0.78
C GLY A 69 -46.33 -10.59 1.83
N VAL A 70 -45.50 -10.97 2.80
CA VAL A 70 -45.94 -11.75 3.97
C VAL A 70 -46.51 -10.79 5.02
N THR A 71 -47.84 -10.68 5.11
CA THR A 71 -48.50 -9.71 6.01
C THR A 71 -48.28 -9.97 7.49
N LEU A 72 -47.98 -11.23 7.87
CA LEU A 72 -47.53 -11.61 9.21
C LEU A 72 -46.04 -11.28 9.46
N GLY A 73 -45.36 -10.68 8.50
CA GLY A 73 -43.96 -10.25 8.56
C GLY A 73 -42.95 -11.35 8.22
N GLU A 74 -43.24 -12.62 8.55
CA GLU A 74 -42.31 -13.74 8.37
C GLU A 74 -42.99 -15.01 7.85
N SER A 75 -42.31 -15.76 6.98
CA SER A 75 -42.73 -17.09 6.51
C SER A 75 -41.52 -17.99 6.31
N GLY A 76 -41.63 -19.27 6.65
CA GLY A 76 -40.52 -20.21 6.44
C GLY A 76 -40.63 -21.49 7.27
N ILE A 77 -39.48 -22.05 7.61
CA ILE A 77 -39.33 -23.34 8.26
C ILE A 77 -38.75 -23.15 9.66
N ARG A 78 -39.33 -23.85 10.65
CA ARG A 78 -38.84 -23.94 12.04
C ARG A 78 -38.41 -25.36 12.33
N ILE A 79 -37.29 -25.51 13.02
CA ILE A 79 -36.73 -26.78 13.47
C ILE A 79 -36.74 -26.79 14.99
N GLU A 80 -37.53 -27.70 15.56
CA GLU A 80 -37.58 -27.92 17.01
C GLU A 80 -36.30 -28.61 17.49
N ARG A 81 -35.71 -28.12 18.58
CA ARG A 81 -34.41 -28.60 19.09
C ARG A 81 -34.46 -29.09 20.54
N GLY A 82 -35.58 -29.66 20.96
CA GLY A 82 -35.79 -30.23 22.28
C GLY A 82 -35.64 -29.19 23.40
N SER A 83 -34.55 -29.31 24.16
CA SER A 83 -34.26 -28.38 25.26
C SER A 83 -33.47 -27.14 24.83
N LEU A 84 -33.09 -27.03 23.56
CA LEU A 84 -32.42 -25.87 23.00
C LEU A 84 -33.44 -24.98 22.27
N ALA A 85 -33.10 -23.72 22.14
CA ALA A 85 -33.87 -22.77 21.33
C ALA A 85 -34.03 -23.29 19.90
N ASP A 86 -35.28 -23.27 19.42
CA ASP A 86 -35.62 -23.63 18.06
C ASP A 86 -34.95 -22.69 17.06
N VAL A 87 -34.60 -23.22 15.89
CA VAL A 87 -33.96 -22.44 14.82
C VAL A 87 -34.88 -22.31 13.64
N GLN A 88 -34.75 -21.20 12.92
CA GLN A 88 -35.66 -20.83 11.86
C GLN A 88 -34.90 -20.36 10.61
N PHE A 89 -35.37 -20.80 9.45
CA PHE A 89 -35.01 -20.25 8.15
C PHE A 89 -36.25 -19.54 7.60
N LEU A 90 -36.23 -18.22 7.61
CA LEU A 90 -37.41 -17.40 7.31
C LEU A 90 -37.10 -16.39 6.22
N PHE A 91 -38.11 -16.04 5.43
CA PHE A 91 -38.17 -14.76 4.75
C PHE A 91 -38.80 -13.73 5.69
N ASN A 92 -38.14 -12.58 5.90
CA ASN A 92 -38.59 -11.51 6.80
C ASN A 92 -38.68 -10.17 6.05
N GLU A 93 -39.89 -9.62 6.00
CA GLU A 93 -40.24 -8.38 5.28
C GLU A 93 -39.58 -7.12 5.87
N SER A 94 -39.25 -7.13 7.17
CA SER A 94 -38.72 -5.97 7.89
C SER A 94 -37.21 -5.79 7.73
N ILE A 95 -36.51 -6.77 7.14
CA ILE A 95 -35.06 -6.65 6.89
C ILE A 95 -34.84 -5.75 5.69
N VAL A 96 -34.03 -4.73 5.91
CA VAL A 96 -33.72 -3.71 4.92
C VAL A 96 -32.27 -3.85 4.48
N TRP A 97 -32.04 -3.81 3.17
CA TRP A 97 -30.73 -3.97 2.57
C TRP A 97 -30.59 -3.07 1.34
N ASN A 98 -29.39 -2.57 1.07
CA ASN A 98 -29.13 -1.77 -0.11
C ASN A 98 -28.82 -2.67 -1.30
N ASP A 99 -29.49 -2.44 -2.42
CA ASP A 99 -29.30 -3.13 -3.68
C ASP A 99 -28.09 -2.55 -4.43
N PRO A 100 -27.10 -3.38 -4.75
CA PRO A 100 -25.84 -2.91 -5.31
C PRO A 100 -25.94 -2.41 -6.76
N VAL A 101 -26.97 -2.80 -7.51
CA VAL A 101 -27.08 -2.46 -8.93
C VAL A 101 -27.67 -1.07 -9.13
N ASN A 102 -28.64 -0.70 -8.29
CA ASN A 102 -29.36 0.57 -8.40
C ASN A 102 -29.11 1.51 -7.21
N ASN A 103 -28.38 1.05 -6.19
CA ASN A 103 -28.09 1.78 -4.95
C ASN A 103 -29.37 2.28 -4.26
N THR A 104 -30.41 1.44 -4.28
CA THR A 104 -31.70 1.70 -3.61
C THR A 104 -31.92 0.73 -2.46
N THR A 105 -32.70 1.17 -1.50
CA THR A 105 -33.04 0.36 -0.33
C THR A 105 -34.21 -0.57 -0.64
N ASN A 106 -33.96 -1.88 -0.51
CA ASN A 106 -34.97 -2.93 -0.64
C ASN A 106 -35.35 -3.47 0.74
N SER A 107 -36.57 -4.01 0.83
CA SER A 107 -37.13 -4.66 2.01
C SER A 107 -37.37 -6.14 1.70
N GLY A 108 -37.29 -6.98 2.73
CA GLY A 108 -37.44 -8.41 2.58
C GLY A 108 -36.11 -9.10 2.33
N ALA A 109 -35.71 -9.98 3.25
CA ALA A 109 -34.54 -10.83 3.08
C ALA A 109 -34.71 -12.16 3.82
N PHE A 110 -33.93 -13.17 3.39
CA PHE A 110 -33.80 -14.39 4.17
C PHE A 110 -32.97 -14.16 5.42
N VAL A 111 -33.40 -14.75 6.52
CA VAL A 111 -32.72 -14.68 7.82
C VAL A 111 -32.69 -16.06 8.48
N LEU A 112 -31.52 -16.37 9.06
CA LEU A 112 -31.34 -17.48 9.97
C LEU A 112 -31.27 -16.92 11.39
N LYS A 113 -32.22 -17.31 12.23
CA LYS A 113 -32.29 -16.90 13.63
C LYS A 113 -32.79 -18.01 14.53
N ASP A 114 -32.57 -17.88 15.82
CA ASP A 114 -33.24 -18.70 16.83
C ASP A 114 -34.57 -18.07 17.27
N GLU A 115 -35.36 -18.80 18.08
CA GLU A 115 -36.62 -18.30 18.62
C GLU A 115 -36.48 -17.11 19.59
N ASN A 116 -35.27 -16.81 20.05
CA ASN A 116 -34.95 -15.63 20.85
C ASN A 116 -34.62 -14.39 19.98
N ASN A 117 -34.72 -14.53 18.66
CA ASN A 117 -34.34 -13.53 17.66
C ASN A 117 -32.84 -13.22 17.58
N GLU A 118 -31.98 -14.15 17.99
CA GLU A 118 -30.54 -14.04 17.76
C GLU A 118 -30.17 -14.64 16.40
N ASN A 119 -29.30 -13.94 15.65
CA ASN A 119 -28.76 -14.48 14.40
C ASN A 119 -27.92 -15.73 14.67
N ILE A 120 -28.08 -16.74 13.82
CA ILE A 120 -27.27 -17.96 13.85
C ILE A 120 -26.36 -18.05 12.62
N GLY A 121 -25.35 -18.92 12.70
CA GLY A 121 -24.38 -19.13 11.62
C GLY A 121 -24.97 -19.88 10.41
N LEU A 122 -24.37 -19.63 9.24
CA LEU A 122 -24.61 -20.35 8.00
C LEU A 122 -23.30 -20.99 7.53
N GLU A 123 -23.24 -22.32 7.51
CA GLU A 123 -22.10 -23.06 6.97
C GLU A 123 -22.31 -23.29 5.47
N VAL A 124 -21.48 -22.64 4.66
CA VAL A 124 -21.51 -22.75 3.20
C VAL A 124 -20.10 -22.89 2.65
N ARG A 125 -19.96 -23.63 1.56
CA ARG A 125 -18.70 -23.74 0.82
C ARG A 125 -18.53 -22.63 -0.23
N SER A 126 -19.63 -22.08 -0.75
CA SER A 126 -19.60 -21.08 -1.81
C SER A 126 -20.86 -20.23 -1.80
N ILE A 127 -20.70 -18.93 -2.10
CA ILE A 127 -21.78 -18.00 -2.42
C ILE A 127 -21.52 -17.50 -3.84
N SER A 128 -22.43 -17.77 -4.77
CA SER A 128 -22.35 -17.28 -6.15
C SER A 128 -23.38 -16.18 -6.36
N THR A 129 -22.94 -15.03 -6.87
CA THR A 129 -23.78 -13.85 -7.13
C THR A 129 -24.44 -13.87 -8.51
N GLY A 130 -24.12 -14.85 -9.36
CA GLY A 130 -24.60 -14.89 -10.74
C GLY A 130 -23.97 -13.81 -11.65
N GLY A 131 -22.82 -13.25 -11.25
CA GLY A 131 -22.07 -12.25 -12.03
C GLY A 131 -22.18 -10.82 -11.52
N GLY A 132 -22.94 -10.57 -10.45
CA GLY A 132 -22.97 -9.28 -9.75
C GLY A 132 -21.95 -9.20 -8.59
N ASP A 133 -21.91 -8.05 -7.94
CA ASP A 133 -21.05 -7.83 -6.77
C ASP A 133 -21.58 -8.51 -5.50
N LEU A 134 -20.66 -8.97 -4.64
CA LEU A 134 -21.00 -9.48 -3.31
C LEU A 134 -20.91 -8.35 -2.28
N PHE A 135 -22.06 -7.88 -1.79
CA PHE A 135 -22.12 -6.88 -0.73
C PHE A 135 -22.22 -7.57 0.63
N LEU A 136 -21.37 -7.19 1.57
CA LEU A 136 -21.31 -7.72 2.93
C LEU A 136 -21.61 -6.60 3.94
N ILE A 137 -22.15 -6.95 5.12
CA ILE A 137 -22.54 -6.04 6.21
C ILE A 137 -23.75 -5.14 5.89
N ASN A 138 -23.71 -4.41 4.77
CA ASN A 138 -24.81 -3.62 4.17
C ASN A 138 -25.47 -2.52 5.04
N ALA A 139 -25.12 -2.38 6.33
CA ALA A 139 -25.49 -1.29 7.21
C ALA A 139 -24.61 -1.25 8.48
N GLY A 140 -24.52 -0.11 9.16
CA GLY A 140 -23.81 0.03 10.43
C GLY A 140 -22.28 0.14 10.30
N THR A 141 -21.55 -0.26 11.35
CA THR A 141 -20.08 -0.09 11.46
C THR A 141 -19.33 -1.43 11.54
N GLY A 142 -19.98 -2.52 11.13
CA GLY A 142 -19.39 -3.86 11.14
C GLY A 142 -18.23 -3.99 10.15
N VAL A 143 -17.41 -5.02 10.34
CA VAL A 143 -16.30 -5.36 9.45
C VAL A 143 -16.37 -6.82 9.05
N VAL A 144 -15.89 -7.14 7.85
CA VAL A 144 -15.64 -8.53 7.44
C VAL A 144 -14.35 -8.98 8.13
N SER A 145 -14.46 -9.94 9.03
CA SER A 145 -13.34 -10.45 9.83
C SER A 145 -13.09 -11.92 9.52
N VAL A 146 -11.82 -12.28 9.35
CA VAL A 146 -11.37 -13.68 9.31
C VAL A 146 -10.76 -14.01 10.66
N SER A 147 -11.46 -14.83 11.44
CA SER A 147 -11.06 -15.25 12.78
C SER A 147 -11.18 -16.76 12.95
N GLY A 148 -10.39 -17.35 13.85
CA GLY A 148 -10.37 -18.80 14.08
C GLY A 148 -9.46 -19.60 13.13
N THR A 149 -8.81 -18.92 12.18
CA THR A 149 -7.77 -19.47 11.30
C THR A 149 -6.38 -19.22 11.88
N ASN A 150 -5.47 -20.18 11.77
CA ASN A 150 -4.07 -19.99 12.18
C ASN A 150 -3.25 -19.34 11.04
N ASN A 151 -2.56 -18.23 11.33
CA ASN A 151 -1.68 -17.50 10.39
C ASN A 151 -2.31 -17.18 9.03
N TYR A 152 -3.50 -16.56 9.02
CA TYR A 152 -4.21 -16.25 7.78
C TYR A 152 -3.40 -15.38 6.81
N GLU A 153 -2.63 -14.41 7.32
CA GLU A 153 -1.75 -13.55 6.52
C GLU A 153 -0.72 -14.33 5.70
N VAL A 154 -0.24 -15.47 6.20
CA VAL A 154 0.68 -16.35 5.44
C VAL A 154 -0.08 -17.08 4.33
N GLN A 155 -1.35 -17.41 4.58
CA GLN A 155 -2.21 -18.05 3.57
C GLN A 155 -2.59 -17.07 2.46
N VAL A 156 -2.80 -15.78 2.78
CA VAL A 156 -3.04 -14.72 1.78
C VAL A 156 -1.87 -14.64 0.81
N GLU A 157 -0.64 -14.55 1.32
CA GLU A 157 0.58 -14.56 0.49
C GLU A 157 0.66 -15.80 -0.41
N ALA A 158 0.35 -16.98 0.15
CA ALA A 158 0.43 -18.24 -0.60
C ALA A 158 -0.67 -18.40 -1.67
N HIS A 159 -1.85 -17.82 -1.46
CA HIS A 159 -2.96 -17.87 -2.43
C HIS A 159 -2.82 -16.83 -3.54
N GLY A 160 -2.11 -15.72 -3.31
CA GLY A 160 -1.87 -14.70 -4.32
C GLY A 160 -2.96 -13.63 -4.39
N ASP A 161 -3.24 -13.16 -5.60
CA ASP A 161 -4.08 -11.99 -5.90
C ASP A 161 -5.58 -12.21 -5.65
N ASP A 162 -6.04 -13.46 -5.60
CA ASP A 162 -7.44 -13.81 -5.35
C ASP A 162 -7.83 -13.82 -3.86
N ALA A 163 -6.87 -13.68 -2.95
CA ALA A 163 -7.13 -13.77 -1.51
C ALA A 163 -7.63 -12.45 -0.92
N LEU A 164 -8.66 -12.52 -0.06
CA LEU A 164 -9.12 -11.36 0.71
C LEU A 164 -8.03 -10.93 1.70
N THR A 165 -7.44 -9.75 1.48
CA THR A 165 -6.33 -9.26 2.29
C THR A 165 -6.76 -8.83 3.69
N ASN A 166 -6.09 -9.32 4.74
CA ASN A 166 -6.31 -8.85 6.11
C ASN A 166 -5.34 -7.72 6.50
N LYS A 167 -5.65 -6.99 7.58
CA LYS A 167 -4.80 -5.89 8.07
C LYS A 167 -3.37 -6.33 8.43
N LYS A 168 -3.22 -7.54 9.00
CA LYS A 168 -1.92 -8.05 9.43
C LYS A 168 -0.98 -8.26 8.25
N TYR A 169 -1.47 -8.86 7.16
CA TYR A 169 -0.73 -9.00 5.91
C TYR A 169 -0.18 -7.66 5.43
N VAL A 170 -1.04 -6.63 5.31
CA VAL A 170 -0.61 -5.30 4.84
C VAL A 170 0.46 -4.71 5.77
N THR A 171 0.27 -4.83 7.08
CA THR A 171 1.21 -4.28 8.06
C THR A 171 2.57 -4.96 7.96
N ASP A 172 2.58 -6.30 7.87
CA ASP A 172 3.81 -7.08 7.79
C ASP A 172 4.50 -6.83 6.45
N HIS A 173 3.76 -6.83 5.34
CA HIS A 173 4.29 -6.57 4.00
C HIS A 173 4.99 -5.20 3.93
N VAL A 174 4.31 -4.13 4.35
CA VAL A 174 4.92 -2.77 4.36
C VAL A 174 6.14 -2.70 5.27
N ALA A 175 6.09 -3.32 6.45
CA ALA A 175 7.22 -3.34 7.36
C ALA A 175 8.44 -4.08 6.78
N THR A 176 8.21 -5.22 6.12
CA THR A 176 9.25 -5.99 5.45
C THR A 176 9.86 -5.21 4.30
N GLU A 177 9.04 -4.61 3.44
CA GLU A 177 9.51 -3.83 2.29
C GLU A 177 10.41 -2.67 2.74
N LEU A 178 9.97 -1.91 3.75
CA LEU A 178 10.74 -0.76 4.25
C LEU A 178 12.02 -1.16 5.01
N ALA A 179 12.03 -2.33 5.65
CA ALA A 179 13.21 -2.83 6.37
C ALA A 179 14.25 -3.47 5.44
N THR A 180 13.82 -4.05 4.31
CA THR A 180 14.69 -4.80 3.40
C THR A 180 15.19 -3.97 2.22
N HIS A 181 14.39 -3.02 1.74
CA HIS A 181 14.78 -2.21 0.60
C HIS A 181 15.74 -1.09 1.01
N LYS A 182 16.92 -1.10 0.40
CA LYS A 182 17.87 0.01 0.48
C LYS A 182 17.45 1.07 -0.54
N LEU A 183 17.02 2.23 -0.06
CA LEU A 183 16.69 3.37 -0.92
C LEU A 183 17.98 4.03 -1.40
N SER A 184 18.25 3.97 -2.70
CA SER A 184 19.41 4.62 -3.32
C SER A 184 19.16 6.09 -3.65
N LYS A 185 17.89 6.53 -3.70
CA LYS A 185 17.51 7.87 -4.14
C LYS A 185 16.43 8.49 -3.26
N ILE A 186 16.64 9.74 -2.88
CA ILE A 186 15.63 10.64 -2.32
C ILE A 186 15.46 11.79 -3.32
N GLN A 187 14.26 12.02 -3.83
CA GLN A 187 13.99 13.00 -4.88
C GLN A 187 12.69 13.75 -4.59
N ASP A 188 12.69 15.05 -4.90
CA ASP A 188 11.50 15.88 -5.04
C ASP A 188 11.48 16.57 -6.42
N GLY A 189 10.29 16.72 -7.01
CA GLY A 189 10.06 17.26 -8.35
C GLY A 189 10.30 16.27 -9.52
N ASP A 190 9.68 16.55 -10.67
CA ASP A 190 9.73 15.69 -11.87
C ASP A 190 10.54 16.30 -13.04
N ILE A 191 10.39 17.60 -13.30
CA ILE A 191 10.99 18.26 -14.49
C ILE A 191 12.43 18.72 -14.22
N ASN A 192 12.68 19.29 -13.04
CA ASN A 192 14.00 19.71 -12.57
C ASN A 192 14.16 19.24 -11.12
N PRO A 193 14.44 17.95 -10.90
CA PRO A 193 14.42 17.40 -9.56
C PRO A 193 15.55 17.93 -8.69
N THR A 194 15.23 18.08 -7.41
CA THR A 194 16.23 18.13 -6.34
C THR A 194 16.35 16.73 -5.75
N MET A 195 17.56 16.18 -5.71
CA MET A 195 17.75 14.79 -5.28
C MET A 195 19.10 14.54 -4.58
N VAL A 196 19.10 13.51 -3.75
CA VAL A 196 20.31 12.83 -3.26
C VAL A 196 20.31 11.42 -3.81
N LEU A 197 21.37 11.05 -4.52
CA LEU A 197 21.55 9.73 -5.13
C LEU A 197 22.82 9.09 -4.60
N CYS A 198 22.70 7.89 -4.04
CA CYS A 198 23.80 7.00 -3.69
C CYS A 198 23.95 5.95 -4.80
N ALA A 199 25.05 6.02 -5.53
CA ALA A 199 25.41 5.08 -6.59
C ALA A 199 26.58 4.21 -6.13
N ASP A 200 26.46 2.91 -6.36
CA ASP A 200 27.49 1.94 -5.99
C ASP A 200 28.02 1.23 -7.25
N ASP A 201 29.31 0.93 -7.26
CA ASP A 201 30.01 0.32 -8.39
C ASP A 201 29.48 -1.07 -8.73
N GLN A 202 29.05 -1.84 -7.71
CA GLN A 202 28.46 -3.17 -7.88
C GLN A 202 27.12 -3.14 -8.63
N ASN A 203 26.42 -1.99 -8.61
CA ASN A 203 25.14 -1.82 -9.29
C ASN A 203 25.26 -1.04 -10.61
N THR A 204 26.18 -0.08 -10.69
CA THR A 204 26.29 0.84 -11.85
C THR A 204 27.44 0.52 -12.80
N GLY A 205 28.47 -0.20 -12.33
CA GLY A 205 29.73 -0.39 -13.05
C GLY A 205 30.61 0.87 -13.14
N LEU A 206 30.24 1.94 -12.44
CA LEU A 206 30.97 3.21 -12.36
C LEU A 206 31.52 3.40 -10.93
N GLU A 207 32.42 4.36 -10.73
CA GLU A 207 32.94 4.69 -9.38
C GLU A 207 31.78 5.02 -8.41
N SER A 208 31.76 4.40 -7.22
CA SER A 208 30.74 4.67 -6.21
C SER A 208 30.77 6.14 -5.78
N ASP A 209 29.60 6.78 -5.78
CA ASP A 209 29.46 8.19 -5.43
C ASP A 209 28.14 8.52 -4.72
N ILE A 210 28.13 9.66 -4.03
CA ILE A 210 26.91 10.29 -3.53
C ILE A 210 26.78 11.67 -4.19
N LYS A 211 25.70 11.88 -4.94
CA LYS A 211 25.41 13.14 -5.65
C LYS A 211 24.29 13.90 -4.99
N VAL A 212 24.51 15.21 -4.77
CA VAL A 212 23.47 16.15 -4.37
C VAL A 212 23.19 17.09 -5.53
N THR A 213 21.99 16.94 -6.08
CA THR A 213 21.50 17.68 -7.24
C THR A 213 20.39 18.63 -6.80
N VAL A 214 20.43 19.87 -7.27
CA VAL A 214 19.38 20.89 -7.07
C VAL A 214 18.95 21.36 -8.45
N ASP A 215 17.67 21.25 -8.78
CA ASP A 215 17.10 21.65 -10.06
C ASP A 215 17.88 21.10 -11.28
N SER A 216 18.18 19.79 -11.26
CA SER A 216 19.01 19.10 -12.27
C SER A 216 20.49 19.52 -12.33
N ILE A 217 20.96 20.39 -11.44
CA ILE A 217 22.35 20.82 -11.36
C ILE A 217 23.06 20.06 -10.22
N ASN A 218 24.11 19.30 -10.57
CA ASN A 218 24.96 18.64 -9.57
C ASN A 218 25.78 19.71 -8.81
N ASN A 219 25.56 19.81 -7.50
CA ASN A 219 26.24 20.78 -6.65
C ASN A 219 27.44 20.15 -5.95
N VAL A 220 27.30 18.91 -5.46
CA VAL A 220 28.40 18.18 -4.82
C VAL A 220 28.35 16.70 -5.16
N THR A 221 29.53 16.12 -5.35
CA THR A 221 29.72 14.68 -5.48
C THR A 221 30.78 14.21 -4.48
N PHE A 222 30.39 13.27 -3.63
CA PHE A 222 31.27 12.60 -2.69
C PHE A 222 31.71 11.28 -3.29
N TYR A 223 33.02 11.09 -3.44
CA TYR A 223 33.63 9.83 -3.79
C TYR A 223 34.34 9.24 -2.56
N ASN A 224 34.87 8.04 -2.67
CA ASN A 224 35.62 7.41 -1.58
C ASN A 224 36.93 8.14 -1.21
N ASN A 225 37.49 8.94 -2.13
CA ASN A 225 38.83 9.53 -2.03
C ASN A 225 38.87 11.05 -2.25
N ARG A 226 37.76 11.66 -2.68
CA ARG A 226 37.67 13.10 -2.97
C ARG A 226 36.24 13.59 -2.82
N THR A 227 36.11 14.90 -2.65
CA THR A 227 34.83 15.59 -2.78
C THR A 227 34.95 16.64 -3.87
N GLU A 228 33.98 16.68 -4.78
CA GLU A 228 33.87 17.68 -5.84
C GLU A 228 32.67 18.57 -5.53
N LEU A 229 32.92 19.83 -5.19
CA LEU A 229 31.92 20.85 -4.86
C LEU A 229 31.98 21.93 -5.95
N HIS A 230 30.97 21.97 -6.83
CA HIS A 230 31.02 22.75 -8.07
C HIS A 230 32.33 22.50 -8.83
N ASP A 231 33.10 23.55 -9.12
CA ASP A 231 34.38 23.48 -9.84
C ASP A 231 35.60 23.29 -8.91
N ILE A 232 35.38 22.96 -7.64
CA ILE A 232 36.44 22.74 -6.64
C ILE A 232 36.53 21.26 -6.31
N ARG A 233 37.74 20.73 -6.28
CA ARG A 233 38.05 19.38 -5.77
C ARG A 233 38.88 19.48 -4.50
N ILE A 234 38.48 18.70 -3.50
CA ILE A 234 39.25 18.47 -2.28
C ILE A 234 39.69 17.00 -2.26
N THR A 235 41.00 16.78 -2.29
CA THR A 235 41.62 15.45 -2.25
C THR A 235 42.67 15.44 -1.15
N ASN A 236 42.47 14.63 -0.10
CA ASN A 236 43.32 14.62 1.09
C ASN A 236 43.48 16.03 1.69
N ASN A 237 44.66 16.63 1.53
CA ASN A 237 45.04 17.97 1.99
C ASN A 237 45.18 19.00 0.86
N THR A 238 44.76 18.65 -0.36
CA THR A 238 44.84 19.51 -1.55
C THR A 238 43.46 20.07 -1.88
N ILE A 239 43.41 21.38 -2.15
CA ILE A 239 42.23 22.07 -2.70
C ILE A 239 42.64 22.60 -4.07
N GLU A 240 41.95 22.19 -5.12
CA GLU A 240 42.26 22.53 -6.51
C GLU A 240 40.98 22.77 -7.32
N THR A 241 41.12 23.33 -8.53
CA THR A 241 40.01 23.42 -9.48
C THR A 241 39.86 22.12 -10.27
N THR A 242 38.63 21.77 -10.64
CA THR A 242 38.37 20.64 -11.56
C THR A 242 38.68 20.98 -13.01
N ASN A 243 38.67 22.28 -13.35
CA ASN A 243 39.07 22.83 -14.64
C ASN A 243 40.54 23.27 -14.61
N SER A 244 41.39 22.64 -15.43
CA SER A 244 42.84 22.88 -15.49
C SER A 244 43.23 24.32 -15.89
N GLN A 245 42.34 25.07 -16.53
CA GLN A 245 42.57 26.47 -16.90
C GLN A 245 41.86 27.46 -15.95
N GLY A 246 41.05 26.95 -15.02
CA GLY A 246 40.31 27.75 -14.06
C GLY A 246 41.22 28.22 -12.92
N SER A 247 41.07 29.49 -12.52
CA SER A 247 41.75 29.99 -11.33
C SER A 247 41.00 29.56 -10.06
N LEU A 248 41.72 29.07 -9.05
CA LEU A 248 41.17 28.96 -7.71
C LEU A 248 41.10 30.36 -7.10
N VAL A 249 39.88 30.89 -6.94
CA VAL A 249 39.65 32.22 -6.38
C VAL A 249 39.32 32.09 -4.89
N LEU A 250 40.22 32.58 -4.04
CA LEU A 250 39.95 32.79 -2.62
C LEU A 250 39.57 34.26 -2.42
N GLN A 251 38.32 34.52 -2.03
CA GLN A 251 37.79 35.87 -1.89
C GLN A 251 36.98 36.03 -0.60
N ALA A 252 37.10 37.18 0.04
CA ALA A 252 36.21 37.61 1.12
C ALA A 252 35.23 38.68 0.57
N PRO A 253 33.90 38.52 0.71
CA PRO A 253 32.95 39.52 0.26
C PRO A 253 32.98 40.78 1.14
N GLY A 254 32.64 41.93 0.54
CA GLY A 254 32.59 43.22 1.26
C GLY A 254 33.98 43.74 1.63
N THR A 255 34.17 44.11 2.89
CA THR A 255 35.43 44.67 3.43
C THR A 255 36.26 43.64 4.20
N GLY A 256 35.99 42.34 4.02
CA GLY A 256 36.77 41.26 4.63
C GLY A 256 38.11 41.01 3.94
N SER A 257 38.94 40.14 4.53
CA SER A 257 40.24 39.74 3.98
C SER A 257 40.38 38.23 3.96
N VAL A 258 41.15 37.69 3.01
CA VAL A 258 41.68 36.33 3.12
C VAL A 258 42.80 36.34 4.15
N VAL A 259 42.62 35.64 5.27
CA VAL A 259 43.58 35.61 6.38
C VAL A 259 44.34 34.29 6.34
N VAL A 260 45.67 34.40 6.35
CA VAL A 260 46.60 33.28 6.58
C VAL A 260 47.24 33.53 7.93
N ASP A 261 46.88 32.72 8.93
CA ASP A 261 47.24 32.94 10.35
C ASP A 261 48.69 32.54 10.71
N ASP A 262 49.47 32.14 9.70
CA ASP A 262 50.89 31.81 9.85
C ASP A 262 51.62 32.15 8.53
N GLN A 263 52.40 31.22 7.98
CA GLN A 263 53.16 31.41 6.76
C GLN A 263 52.37 31.04 5.50
N LEU A 264 52.47 31.88 4.46
CA LEU A 264 52.11 31.53 3.09
C LEU A 264 53.34 31.01 2.36
N GLN A 265 53.42 29.69 2.15
CA GLN A 265 54.46 29.09 1.33
C GLN A 265 54.05 29.11 -0.15
N ILE A 266 54.81 29.85 -0.98
CA ILE A 266 54.66 29.86 -2.43
C ILE A 266 55.76 28.99 -3.04
N LEU A 267 55.38 27.97 -3.82
CA LEU A 267 56.33 27.08 -4.47
C LEU A 267 56.99 27.76 -5.68
N SER A 268 58.19 27.31 -6.05
CA SER A 268 58.92 27.87 -7.20
C SER A 268 58.25 27.50 -8.51
N THR A 269 58.13 28.45 -9.43
CA THR A 269 57.80 28.22 -10.84
C THR A 269 59.03 27.66 -11.59
N PRO A 270 58.85 26.77 -12.59
CA PRO A 270 57.58 26.17 -13.02
C PRO A 270 57.02 25.16 -11.99
N SER A 271 55.70 25.11 -11.85
CA SER A 271 55.01 24.09 -11.02
C SER A 271 54.67 22.85 -11.86
N PRO A 272 54.25 21.72 -11.25
CA PRO A 272 53.65 20.62 -12.01
C PRO A 272 52.54 21.17 -12.93
N ASP A 273 52.50 20.68 -14.16
CA ASP A 273 51.54 21.06 -15.21
C ASP A 273 51.57 22.54 -15.67
N ASP A 274 52.51 23.35 -15.20
CA ASP A 274 52.80 24.69 -15.75
C ASP A 274 54.31 24.87 -16.00
N PRO A 275 54.79 24.72 -17.26
CA PRO A 275 56.21 24.84 -17.58
C PRO A 275 56.71 26.30 -17.59
N ALA A 276 55.85 27.30 -17.39
CA ALA A 276 56.25 28.70 -17.42
C ALA A 276 57.07 29.08 -16.18
N THR A 277 58.30 29.57 -16.38
CA THR A 277 59.12 30.12 -15.29
C THR A 277 58.76 31.56 -14.97
N ASP A 278 58.29 32.32 -15.95
CA ASP A 278 57.82 33.69 -15.78
C ASP A 278 56.33 33.75 -16.17
N PRO A 279 55.43 34.07 -15.24
CA PRO A 279 54.01 34.14 -15.54
C PRO A 279 53.71 35.27 -16.52
N THR A 280 52.68 35.05 -17.33
CA THR A 280 52.10 36.09 -18.18
C THR A 280 51.51 37.19 -17.30
N ALA A 281 51.76 38.44 -17.68
CA ALA A 281 51.23 39.61 -16.98
C ALA A 281 49.71 39.50 -16.80
N PRO A 282 49.17 39.75 -15.60
CA PRO A 282 47.73 39.71 -15.40
C PRO A 282 47.05 40.86 -16.13
N SER A 283 45.76 40.74 -16.44
CA SER A 283 44.97 41.86 -16.96
C SER A 283 44.75 42.96 -15.91
N ASP A 284 44.81 42.60 -14.63
CA ASP A 284 44.63 43.51 -13.51
C ASP A 284 45.52 43.12 -12.32
N GLY A 285 45.92 44.10 -11.51
CA GLY A 285 46.72 43.89 -10.29
C GLY A 285 48.14 43.37 -10.54
N ILE A 286 48.58 42.48 -9.65
CA ILE A 286 49.92 41.87 -9.65
C ILE A 286 49.82 40.35 -9.49
N LYS A 287 50.76 39.62 -10.10
CA LYS A 287 51.06 38.23 -9.75
C LYS A 287 52.36 38.16 -8.97
N LEU A 288 52.36 37.48 -7.83
CA LEU A 288 53.55 37.14 -7.06
C LEU A 288 53.98 35.72 -7.41
N TYR A 289 55.27 35.49 -7.64
CA TYR A 289 55.79 34.17 -8.00
C TYR A 289 57.24 34.00 -7.53
N VAL A 290 57.67 32.76 -7.39
CA VAL A 290 59.01 32.42 -6.89
C VAL A 290 59.82 31.76 -7.99
N LYS A 291 61.03 32.25 -8.28
CA LYS A 291 61.99 31.58 -9.19
C LYS A 291 63.41 31.71 -8.65
N THR A 292 64.40 31.18 -9.38
CA THR A 292 65.81 31.29 -8.97
C THR A 292 66.17 32.76 -8.66
N PRO A 293 66.73 33.06 -7.47
CA PRO A 293 67.02 34.43 -7.07
C PRO A 293 67.95 35.16 -8.03
N GLY A 294 67.59 36.41 -8.36
CA GLY A 294 68.34 37.26 -9.27
C GLY A 294 69.47 38.02 -8.58
N ILE A 295 69.65 39.28 -8.98
CA ILE A 295 70.57 40.22 -8.31
C ILE A 295 70.06 40.61 -6.91
N GLY A 296 68.74 40.51 -6.68
CA GLY A 296 68.07 40.86 -5.45
C GLY A 296 68.18 39.82 -4.33
N LYS A 297 68.45 38.56 -4.70
CA LYS A 297 68.73 37.43 -3.80
C LYS A 297 67.56 36.98 -2.92
N THR A 298 66.32 37.39 -3.19
CA THR A 298 65.13 36.94 -2.43
C THR A 298 64.39 35.80 -3.12
N GLY A 299 64.44 35.73 -4.45
CA GLY A 299 63.70 34.75 -5.24
C GLY A 299 62.21 35.05 -5.39
N LEU A 300 61.68 36.10 -4.75
CA LEU A 300 60.28 36.53 -4.86
C LEU A 300 60.17 37.63 -5.92
N PHE A 301 59.39 37.38 -6.95
CA PHE A 301 59.19 38.30 -8.08
C PHE A 301 57.71 38.73 -8.16
N TYR A 302 57.49 39.85 -8.83
CA TYR A 302 56.16 40.27 -9.26
C TYR A 302 56.13 40.53 -10.77
N VAL A 303 54.95 40.39 -11.37
CA VAL A 303 54.59 41.00 -12.65
C VAL A 303 53.29 41.76 -12.49
N ASN A 304 53.26 43.03 -12.89
CA ASN A 304 52.05 43.85 -12.84
C ASN A 304 51.30 43.85 -14.18
N SER A 305 50.09 44.42 -14.19
CA SER A 305 49.25 44.52 -15.39
C SER A 305 49.85 45.36 -16.53
N SER A 306 50.86 46.18 -16.25
CA SER A 306 51.64 46.92 -17.26
C SER A 306 52.85 46.14 -17.80
N ASN A 307 52.92 44.82 -17.51
CA ASN A 307 54.00 43.92 -17.93
C ASN A 307 55.40 44.30 -17.39
N VAL A 308 55.46 45.04 -16.28
CA VAL A 308 56.71 45.31 -15.55
C VAL A 308 56.98 44.14 -14.60
N ARG A 309 58.22 43.61 -14.64
CA ARG A 309 58.69 42.50 -13.81
C ARG A 309 59.89 42.91 -12.98
N ASP A 310 59.89 42.59 -11.69
CA ASP A 310 61.07 42.78 -10.85
C ASP A 310 61.09 41.84 -9.64
N GLU A 311 62.26 41.72 -9.00
CA GLU A 311 62.48 40.98 -7.77
C GLU A 311 62.20 41.89 -6.55
N LEU A 312 61.40 41.43 -5.60
CA LEU A 312 61.19 42.14 -4.32
C LEU A 312 62.46 42.06 -3.48
N LEU A 313 63.04 43.20 -3.12
CA LEU A 313 64.38 43.27 -2.51
C LEU A 313 64.33 43.35 -0.99
N SER A 314 65.30 42.72 -0.32
CA SER A 314 65.57 42.99 1.10
C SER A 314 66.16 44.39 1.29
N LYS A 315 65.97 44.97 2.49
CA LYS A 315 66.50 46.31 2.84
C LYS A 315 67.99 46.46 2.57
N ASN A 316 68.80 45.47 2.96
CA ASN A 316 70.25 45.51 2.78
C ASN A 316 70.64 45.47 1.29
N ARG A 317 69.87 44.77 0.46
CA ARG A 317 70.12 44.71 -0.99
C ARG A 317 69.69 45.97 -1.71
N SER A 318 68.56 46.55 -1.34
CA SER A 318 68.11 47.84 -1.89
C SER A 318 69.15 48.95 -1.66
N LEU A 319 69.76 49.03 -0.47
CA LEU A 319 70.79 50.03 -0.18
C LEU A 319 72.05 49.86 -1.03
N LEU A 320 72.52 48.62 -1.20
CA LEU A 320 73.68 48.34 -2.04
C LEU A 320 73.41 48.72 -3.50
N LEU A 321 72.23 48.39 -4.03
CA LEU A 321 71.88 48.71 -5.41
C LEU A 321 71.76 50.22 -5.63
N SER A 322 71.27 50.98 -4.64
CA SER A 322 71.22 52.45 -4.67
C SER A 322 72.58 53.15 -4.60
N MET A 323 73.66 52.44 -4.22
CA MET A 323 75.02 53.00 -4.21
C MET A 323 75.75 52.76 -5.54
N ILE A 324 75.23 51.86 -6.38
CA ILE A 324 75.87 51.37 -7.61
C ILE A 324 75.08 51.80 -8.86
N PHE A 325 73.81 52.22 -8.69
CA PHE A 325 72.92 52.78 -9.71
C PHE A 325 72.29 54.07 -9.21
#